data_AF-A0A0B2VLD2-F1
#
_entry.id   AF-A0A0B2VLD2-F1
#
_cell.length_a   1.000
_cell.length_b   1.000
_cell.length_c   1.000
_cell.angle_alpha   90.00
_cell.angle_beta   90.00
_cell.angle_gamma   90.00
#
_symmetry.space_group_name_H-M   'P 1'
#
loop_
_entity.id
_entity.type
_entity.pdbx_description
1 polymer ?
#
loop_
_entity_poly.entity_id
_entity_poly.type
_entity_poly.pdbx_seq_one_letter_code
_entity_poly.pdbx_strand_id
1 'polypeptide(L)'
;MSELSVKTIEEWKTLSSESLQNELEKVTTEFATKFEFSHIDVETRKALCNLFSECFCGSPSALRRLIICFIRILARDKQNIEQLLSEELSKLIIRSALLSDADFSFNWEVLIEAEMCLINALFNCSSTREIFLQMSCAKLADRIREVNVGATTSGEGNENTSFPYLNGLAQQDIDRLAFYDLRITFIVSAHSLQLQADWLALGHEVLFNKIVENALAQPDQLRSRPPEAANEARPHADRCAEALKIIFNLFCHALPDNTNVTNTDNCVKMCADIVTLRDVDPNLEQAAVNVLATMPSSLEILLKKADQGEHCAEEDCVEYDGVDMHFVNAILQSLNRRLEPEARGEYELLGTYFTVLIHLCQRSKESRRFARLKVMPPLHAEDVERRPDEGNEFRNKVVRVMMSACNCRHLAAEFLFILCKRSVNRLLKYCGFGNAAGLLANYGFLGAINQPKRLSDSEDSETEDYKQVENLVNPVTGCIEPPHENPLEGMSQEQKEYEAMQLVNAMSKLMDQGVISPGTVGDDGRVRAVKHVLELAPKDDLRDEEESDVD
;
A
#
# COMPACT_ATOMS: atom_id res chain seq x y z
N MET A 1 -33.04 -27.55 -9.40
CA MET A 1 -32.02 -26.61 -9.91
C MET A 1 -32.30 -26.45 -11.39
N SER A 2 -32.66 -25.26 -11.85
CA SER A 2 -32.65 -24.97 -13.28
C SER A 2 -31.19 -24.94 -13.71
N GLU A 3 -30.69 -26.05 -14.24
CA GLU A 3 -29.39 -26.06 -14.90
C GLU A 3 -29.49 -25.15 -16.11
N LEU A 4 -28.86 -23.97 -16.01
CA LEU A 4 -28.76 -23.05 -17.13
C LEU A 4 -28.00 -23.77 -18.25
N SER A 5 -28.67 -24.03 -19.36
CA SER A 5 -28.12 -24.78 -20.48
C SER A 5 -28.47 -24.09 -21.80
N VAL A 6 -27.75 -24.43 -22.87
CA VAL A 6 -28.07 -23.97 -24.23
C VAL A 6 -29.55 -24.21 -24.57
N LYS A 7 -30.11 -25.36 -24.17
CA LYS A 7 -31.52 -25.68 -24.41
C LYS A 7 -32.47 -24.68 -23.74
N THR A 8 -32.20 -24.32 -22.49
CA THR A 8 -32.97 -23.32 -21.75
C THR A 8 -32.94 -21.96 -22.45
N ILE A 9 -31.80 -21.58 -23.01
CA ILE A 9 -31.64 -20.30 -23.71
C ILE A 9 -32.36 -20.30 -25.06
N GLU A 10 -32.37 -21.43 -25.77
CA GLU A 10 -33.17 -21.59 -27.00
C GLU A 10 -34.67 -21.49 -26.70
N GLU A 11 -35.13 -22.00 -25.56
CA GLU A 11 -36.52 -21.79 -25.10
C GLU A 11 -36.78 -20.30 -24.84
N TRP A 12 -35.85 -19.59 -24.20
CA TRP A 12 -35.96 -18.15 -23.92
C TRP A 12 -36.06 -17.28 -25.18
N LYS A 13 -35.39 -17.63 -26.28
CA LYS A 13 -35.51 -16.93 -27.57
C LYS A 13 -36.92 -16.87 -28.11
N THR A 14 -37.77 -17.85 -27.76
CA THR A 14 -39.15 -17.93 -28.25
C THR A 14 -40.16 -17.19 -27.36
N LEU A 15 -39.72 -16.70 -26.20
CA LEU A 15 -40.58 -16.05 -25.22
C LEU A 15 -40.93 -14.61 -25.62
N SER A 16 -42.12 -14.15 -25.19
CA SER A 16 -42.44 -12.72 -25.20
C SER A 16 -41.54 -11.96 -24.22
N SER A 17 -41.36 -10.65 -24.42
CA SER A 17 -40.55 -9.82 -23.50
C SER A 17 -41.03 -9.91 -22.04
N GLU A 18 -42.34 -9.99 -21.79
CA GLU A 18 -42.90 -10.16 -20.44
C GLU A 18 -42.57 -11.53 -19.84
N SER A 19 -42.66 -12.59 -20.64
CA SER A 19 -42.32 -13.95 -20.19
C SER A 19 -40.83 -14.10 -19.90
N LEU A 20 -39.98 -13.52 -20.75
CA LEU A 20 -38.54 -13.48 -20.54
C LEU A 20 -38.17 -12.68 -19.29
N GLN A 21 -38.87 -11.56 -19.04
CA GLN A 21 -38.68 -10.76 -17.84
C GLN A 21 -38.91 -11.58 -16.57
N ASN A 22 -40.01 -12.33 -16.50
CA ASN A 22 -40.36 -13.16 -15.35
C ASN A 22 -39.33 -14.28 -15.11
N GLU A 23 -38.84 -14.92 -16.19
CA GLU A 23 -37.84 -15.98 -16.04
C GLU A 23 -36.48 -15.43 -15.61
N LEU A 24 -36.05 -14.29 -16.18
CA LEU A 24 -34.81 -13.63 -15.74
C LEU A 24 -34.90 -13.16 -14.29
N GLU A 25 -36.03 -12.64 -13.83
CA GLU A 25 -36.20 -12.22 -12.44
C GLU A 25 -36.04 -13.39 -11.46
N LYS A 26 -36.62 -14.55 -11.80
CA LYS A 26 -36.50 -15.78 -11.03
C LYS A 26 -35.05 -16.27 -10.96
N VAL A 27 -34.37 -16.38 -12.11
CA VAL A 27 -32.98 -16.89 -12.15
C VAL A 27 -32.01 -15.90 -11.50
N THR A 28 -32.19 -14.59 -11.71
CA THR A 28 -31.37 -13.53 -11.09
C THR A 28 -31.47 -13.60 -9.57
N THR A 29 -32.68 -13.83 -9.03
CA THR A 29 -32.89 -13.98 -7.59
C THR A 29 -32.18 -15.22 -7.04
N GLU A 30 -32.21 -16.34 -7.77
CA GLU A 30 -31.49 -17.56 -7.38
C GLU A 30 -29.96 -17.35 -7.38
N PHE A 31 -29.45 -16.55 -8.32
CA PHE A 31 -28.01 -16.37 -8.50
C PHE A 31 -27.44 -15.17 -7.71
N ALA A 32 -28.31 -14.35 -7.10
CA ALA A 32 -27.94 -13.10 -6.45
C ALA A 32 -26.86 -13.25 -5.36
N THR A 33 -26.80 -14.38 -4.66
CA THR A 33 -25.81 -14.66 -3.59
C THR A 33 -24.62 -15.49 -4.06
N LYS A 34 -24.58 -15.90 -5.33
CA LYS A 34 -23.51 -16.73 -5.90
C LYS A 34 -22.36 -15.85 -6.43
N PHE A 35 -21.15 -16.38 -6.35
CA PHE A 35 -19.91 -15.74 -6.82
C PHE A 35 -19.10 -16.59 -7.81
N GLU A 36 -19.41 -17.88 -7.93
CA GLU A 36 -18.75 -18.81 -8.86
C GLU A 36 -19.77 -19.43 -9.81
N PHE A 37 -19.43 -19.49 -11.09
CA PHE A 37 -20.31 -19.96 -12.17
C PHE A 37 -19.64 -20.98 -13.08
N SER A 38 -18.73 -21.79 -12.50
CA SER A 38 -17.99 -22.85 -13.19
C SER A 38 -18.87 -23.93 -13.83
N HIS A 39 -20.09 -24.11 -13.31
CA HIS A 39 -21.11 -25.01 -13.86
C HIS A 39 -21.75 -24.53 -15.17
N ILE A 40 -21.59 -23.24 -15.52
CA ILE A 40 -22.12 -22.68 -16.77
C ILE A 40 -21.04 -22.80 -17.84
N ASP A 41 -21.28 -23.71 -18.79
CA ASP A 41 -20.34 -23.99 -19.88
C ASP A 41 -20.20 -22.83 -20.88
N VAL A 42 -19.17 -22.93 -21.73
CA VAL A 42 -18.82 -21.91 -22.73
C VAL A 42 -19.95 -21.69 -23.74
N GLU A 43 -20.60 -22.75 -24.19
CA GLU A 43 -21.64 -22.67 -25.21
C GLU A 43 -22.91 -22.01 -24.67
N THR A 44 -23.27 -22.26 -23.41
CA THR A 44 -24.36 -21.58 -22.71
C THR A 44 -24.06 -20.08 -22.59
N ARG A 45 -22.82 -19.69 -22.28
CA ARG A 45 -22.42 -18.26 -22.21
C ARG A 45 -22.52 -17.56 -23.58
N LYS A 46 -22.09 -18.23 -24.65
CA LYS A 46 -22.26 -17.69 -26.02
C LYS A 46 -23.72 -17.57 -26.41
N ALA A 47 -24.55 -18.57 -26.08
CA ALA A 47 -25.98 -18.53 -26.35
C ALA A 47 -26.66 -17.36 -25.62
N LEU A 48 -26.30 -17.10 -24.35
CA LEU A 48 -26.76 -15.93 -23.59
C LEU A 48 -26.34 -14.63 -24.28
N CYS A 49 -25.06 -14.53 -24.68
CA CYS A 49 -24.54 -13.36 -25.36
C CYS A 49 -25.37 -13.04 -26.61
N ASN A 50 -25.62 -14.03 -27.47
CA ASN A 50 -26.38 -13.85 -28.70
C ASN A 50 -27.82 -13.43 -28.41
N LEU A 51 -28.51 -14.11 -27.49
CA LEU A 51 -29.88 -13.76 -27.09
C LEU A 51 -29.95 -12.31 -26.60
N PHE A 52 -29.07 -11.93 -25.69
CA PHE A 52 -29.10 -10.60 -25.10
C PHE A 52 -28.72 -9.53 -26.12
N SER A 53 -27.71 -9.72 -26.95
CA SER A 53 -27.38 -8.79 -28.04
C SER A 53 -28.59 -8.54 -28.96
N GLU A 54 -29.29 -9.61 -29.38
CA GLU A 54 -30.44 -9.52 -30.29
C GLU A 54 -31.64 -8.82 -29.66
N CYS A 55 -31.99 -9.15 -28.41
CA CYS A 55 -33.21 -8.65 -27.80
C CYS A 55 -33.07 -7.28 -27.10
N PHE A 56 -31.85 -6.83 -26.80
CA PHE A 56 -31.62 -5.67 -25.91
C PHE A 56 -32.29 -4.38 -26.38
N CYS A 57 -32.02 -3.96 -27.62
CA CYS A 57 -32.50 -2.67 -28.15
C CYS A 57 -34.02 -2.63 -28.32
N GLY A 58 -34.65 -3.78 -28.60
CA GLY A 58 -36.12 -3.90 -28.72
C GLY A 58 -36.83 -4.06 -27.38
N SER A 59 -36.10 -4.20 -26.28
CA SER A 59 -36.67 -4.52 -24.97
C SER A 59 -37.09 -3.29 -24.15
N PRO A 60 -38.19 -3.37 -23.37
CA PRO A 60 -38.53 -2.37 -22.37
C PRO A 60 -37.39 -2.13 -21.36
N SER A 61 -37.39 -0.96 -20.70
CA SER A 61 -36.35 -0.61 -19.71
C SER A 61 -36.26 -1.63 -18.56
N ALA A 62 -37.39 -2.17 -18.09
CA ALA A 62 -37.43 -3.20 -17.06
C ALA A 62 -36.68 -4.47 -17.45
N LEU A 63 -36.88 -4.95 -18.69
CA LEU A 63 -36.17 -6.12 -19.22
C LEU A 63 -34.69 -5.82 -19.48
N ARG A 64 -34.36 -4.63 -20.03
CA ARG A 64 -32.96 -4.20 -20.18
C ARG A 64 -32.22 -4.20 -18.84
N ARG A 65 -32.83 -3.66 -17.78
CA ARG A 65 -32.28 -3.66 -16.42
C ARG A 65 -32.00 -5.09 -15.94
N LEU A 66 -32.95 -6.02 -16.10
CA LEU A 66 -32.76 -7.41 -15.69
C LEU A 66 -31.67 -8.13 -16.48
N ILE A 67 -31.57 -7.89 -17.78
CA ILE A 67 -30.48 -8.43 -18.61
C ILE A 67 -29.13 -7.96 -18.06
N ILE A 68 -28.98 -6.65 -17.81
CA ILE A 68 -27.73 -6.09 -17.25
C ILE A 68 -27.45 -6.67 -15.85
N CYS A 69 -28.47 -6.79 -15.00
CA CYS A 69 -28.32 -7.37 -13.66
C CYS A 69 -27.83 -8.81 -13.71
N PHE A 70 -28.41 -9.60 -14.61
CA PHE A 70 -27.99 -10.98 -14.82
C PHE A 70 -26.54 -11.06 -15.30
N ILE A 71 -26.16 -10.21 -16.26
CA ILE A 71 -24.77 -10.11 -16.73
C ILE A 71 -23.83 -9.67 -15.59
N ARG A 72 -24.21 -8.68 -14.77
CA ARG A 72 -23.43 -8.22 -13.61
C ARG A 72 -23.14 -9.36 -12.65
N ILE A 73 -24.13 -10.20 -12.37
CA ILE A 73 -23.99 -11.37 -11.49
C ILE A 73 -22.99 -12.35 -12.09
N LEU A 74 -23.14 -12.70 -13.37
CA LEU A 74 -22.21 -13.61 -14.05
C LEU A 74 -20.79 -13.03 -14.19
N ALA A 75 -20.67 -11.70 -14.27
CA ALA A 75 -19.41 -10.98 -14.35
C ALA A 75 -18.64 -10.91 -13.03
N ARG A 76 -19.20 -11.41 -11.91
CA ARG A 76 -18.46 -11.59 -10.64
C ARG A 76 -17.33 -12.62 -10.78
N ASP A 77 -17.51 -13.57 -11.69
CA ASP A 77 -16.57 -14.64 -11.97
C ASP A 77 -15.78 -14.35 -13.25
N LYS A 78 -14.45 -14.49 -13.19
CA LYS A 78 -13.55 -14.33 -14.34
C LYS A 78 -13.68 -15.47 -15.34
N GLN A 79 -14.13 -16.65 -14.92
CA GLN A 79 -14.13 -17.85 -15.75
C GLN A 79 -15.01 -17.70 -16.99
N ASN A 80 -14.37 -17.81 -18.17
CA ASN A 80 -15.03 -17.73 -19.49
C ASN A 80 -15.86 -16.45 -19.70
N ILE A 81 -15.55 -15.34 -19.00
CA ILE A 81 -16.33 -14.10 -19.07
C ILE A 81 -16.29 -13.47 -20.48
N GLU A 82 -15.18 -13.62 -21.19
CA GLU A 82 -14.99 -13.17 -22.58
C GLU A 82 -15.98 -13.82 -23.56
N GLN A 83 -16.53 -15.00 -23.22
CA GLN A 83 -17.52 -15.69 -24.05
C GLN A 83 -18.95 -15.17 -23.82
N LEU A 84 -19.18 -14.46 -22.72
CA LEU A 84 -20.44 -13.80 -22.41
C LEU A 84 -20.42 -12.34 -22.89
N LEU A 85 -19.33 -11.60 -22.64
CA LEU A 85 -19.21 -10.19 -22.95
C LEU A 85 -18.59 -9.97 -24.34
N SER A 86 -19.40 -10.10 -25.38
CA SER A 86 -18.98 -9.70 -26.73
C SER A 86 -18.75 -8.18 -26.85
N GLU A 87 -18.15 -7.77 -27.97
CA GLU A 87 -17.97 -6.36 -28.29
C GLU A 87 -19.31 -5.60 -28.33
N GLU A 88 -20.34 -6.19 -28.92
CA GLU A 88 -21.67 -5.59 -29.01
C GLU A 88 -22.31 -5.44 -27.63
N LEU A 89 -22.31 -6.51 -26.83
CA LEU A 89 -22.93 -6.48 -25.50
C LEU A 89 -22.19 -5.51 -24.57
N SER A 90 -20.85 -5.45 -24.67
CA SER A 90 -20.03 -4.47 -23.96
C SER A 90 -20.44 -3.04 -24.34
N LYS A 91 -20.59 -2.73 -25.64
CA LYS A 91 -21.06 -1.41 -26.10
C LYS A 91 -22.47 -1.09 -25.61
N LEU A 92 -23.37 -2.07 -25.55
CA LEU A 92 -24.73 -1.88 -25.04
C LEU A 92 -24.76 -1.54 -23.55
N ILE A 93 -23.92 -2.20 -22.74
CA ILE A 93 -23.80 -1.90 -21.30
C ILE A 93 -23.21 -0.48 -21.12
N ILE A 94 -22.15 -0.13 -21.86
CA ILE A 94 -21.54 1.21 -21.84
C ILE A 94 -22.55 2.30 -22.24
N ARG A 95 -23.35 2.06 -23.29
CA ARG A 95 -24.44 2.96 -23.71
C ARG A 95 -25.50 3.10 -22.64
N SER A 96 -25.83 2.01 -21.94
CA SER A 96 -26.81 2.00 -20.85
C SER A 96 -26.34 2.81 -19.64
N ALA A 97 -25.02 2.89 -19.42
CA ALA A 97 -24.39 3.78 -18.46
C ALA A 97 -24.30 5.24 -18.93
N LEU A 98 -24.76 5.58 -20.15
CA LEU A 98 -24.66 6.91 -20.77
C LEU A 98 -23.21 7.43 -20.92
N LEU A 99 -22.26 6.51 -21.07
CA LEU A 99 -20.83 6.80 -21.25
C LEU A 99 -20.38 6.71 -22.72
N SER A 100 -21.28 7.00 -23.67
CA SER A 100 -20.98 6.98 -25.11
C SER A 100 -21.70 8.09 -25.87
N ASP A 101 -21.24 8.42 -27.07
CA ASP A 101 -21.87 9.41 -27.98
C ASP A 101 -23.14 8.94 -28.65
N ALA A 102 -23.48 7.65 -28.56
CA ALA A 102 -24.73 7.16 -29.10
C ALA A 102 -25.91 7.56 -28.19
N ASP A 103 -26.99 8.05 -28.80
CA ASP A 103 -28.23 8.36 -28.11
C ASP A 103 -28.79 7.09 -27.44
N PHE A 104 -29.01 7.17 -26.13
CA PHE A 104 -29.65 6.13 -25.35
C PHE A 104 -30.64 6.75 -24.37
N SER A 105 -31.85 6.21 -24.31
CA SER A 105 -32.92 6.73 -23.47
C SER A 105 -32.51 6.68 -21.99
N PHE A 106 -32.48 7.83 -21.30
CA PHE A 106 -32.22 7.85 -19.86
C PHE A 106 -33.27 7.07 -19.08
N ASN A 107 -32.80 6.19 -18.21
CA ASN A 107 -33.59 5.53 -17.18
C ASN A 107 -32.67 5.24 -15.99
N TRP A 108 -33.00 5.78 -14.82
CA TRP A 108 -32.17 5.70 -13.61
C TRP A 108 -31.80 4.26 -13.22
N GLU A 109 -32.79 3.37 -13.19
CA GLU A 109 -32.61 1.97 -12.80
C GLU A 109 -31.69 1.21 -13.76
N VAL A 110 -31.82 1.47 -15.07
CA VAL A 110 -30.94 0.88 -16.09
C VAL A 110 -29.52 1.43 -15.97
N LEU A 111 -29.37 2.73 -15.75
CA LEU A 111 -28.07 3.40 -15.64
C LEU A 111 -27.27 2.85 -14.46
N ILE A 112 -27.86 2.79 -13.27
CA ILE A 112 -27.15 2.34 -12.08
C ILE A 112 -26.83 0.84 -12.14
N GLU A 113 -27.71 0.03 -12.72
CA GLU A 113 -27.42 -1.37 -12.96
C GLU A 113 -26.25 -1.54 -13.96
N ALA A 114 -26.17 -0.67 -14.98
CA ALA A 114 -25.07 -0.65 -15.93
C ALA A 114 -23.75 -0.25 -15.27
N GLU A 115 -23.72 0.79 -14.43
CA GLU A 115 -22.53 1.18 -13.64
C GLU A 115 -22.00 0.00 -12.81
N MET A 116 -22.88 -0.65 -12.05
CA MET A 116 -22.51 -1.81 -11.23
C MET A 116 -22.04 -2.99 -12.09
N CYS A 117 -22.63 -3.19 -13.27
CA CYS A 117 -22.18 -4.21 -14.22
C CYS A 117 -20.79 -3.89 -14.78
N LEU A 118 -20.52 -2.63 -15.12
CA LEU A 118 -19.24 -2.17 -15.64
C LEU A 118 -18.12 -2.38 -14.63
N ILE A 119 -18.36 -2.14 -13.34
CA ILE A 119 -17.37 -2.42 -12.29
C ILE A 119 -16.89 -3.88 -12.34
N ASN A 120 -17.81 -4.84 -12.42
CA ASN A 120 -17.47 -6.27 -12.51
C ASN A 120 -16.84 -6.62 -13.86
N ALA A 121 -17.44 -6.14 -14.95
CA ALA A 121 -16.99 -6.42 -16.30
C ALA A 121 -15.58 -5.88 -16.57
N LEU A 122 -15.31 -4.62 -16.22
CA LEU A 122 -14.00 -4.00 -16.39
C LEU A 122 -12.94 -4.63 -15.48
N PHE A 123 -13.31 -5.15 -14.32
CA PHE A 123 -12.37 -5.88 -13.47
C PHE A 123 -11.96 -7.22 -14.09
N ASN A 124 -12.92 -8.00 -14.58
CA ASN A 124 -12.69 -9.39 -15.00
C ASN A 124 -12.44 -9.59 -16.51
N CYS A 125 -12.89 -8.69 -17.38
CA CYS A 125 -12.89 -8.84 -18.85
C CYS A 125 -11.93 -7.85 -19.52
N SER A 126 -10.90 -8.36 -20.21
CA SER A 126 -9.93 -7.55 -20.94
C SER A 126 -10.53 -6.86 -22.15
N SER A 127 -11.31 -7.58 -22.97
CA SER A 127 -11.88 -6.99 -24.18
C SER A 127 -12.88 -5.88 -23.86
N THR A 128 -13.68 -6.01 -22.80
CA THR A 128 -14.54 -4.90 -22.34
C THR A 128 -13.73 -3.68 -21.90
N ARG A 129 -12.58 -3.87 -21.22
CA ARG A 129 -11.69 -2.73 -20.88
C ARG A 129 -11.16 -2.02 -22.12
N GLU A 130 -10.70 -2.75 -23.13
CA GLU A 130 -10.18 -2.15 -24.37
C GLU A 130 -11.25 -1.31 -25.07
N ILE A 131 -12.48 -1.83 -25.18
CA ILE A 131 -13.62 -1.11 -25.77
C ILE A 131 -13.93 0.15 -24.95
N PHE A 132 -13.95 0.03 -23.62
CA PHE A 132 -14.23 1.17 -22.73
C PHE A 132 -13.20 2.28 -22.88
N LEU A 133 -11.91 1.92 -22.92
CA LEU A 133 -10.80 2.87 -23.07
C LEU A 133 -10.90 3.67 -24.37
N GLN A 134 -11.39 3.05 -25.44
CA GLN A 134 -11.54 3.71 -26.75
C GLN A 134 -12.77 4.63 -26.83
N MET A 135 -13.82 4.35 -26.07
CA MET A 135 -15.14 4.97 -26.29
C MET A 135 -15.60 5.92 -25.18
N SER A 136 -15.11 5.75 -23.95
CA SER A 136 -15.82 6.27 -22.77
C SER A 136 -15.00 7.14 -21.83
N CYS A 137 -13.66 7.09 -21.88
CA CYS A 137 -12.81 7.79 -20.91
C CYS A 137 -13.05 9.30 -20.83
N ALA A 138 -13.22 9.98 -21.97
CA ALA A 138 -13.48 11.42 -22.01
C ALA A 138 -14.84 11.76 -21.37
N LYS A 139 -15.91 11.05 -21.77
CA LYS A 139 -17.25 11.22 -21.20
C LYS A 139 -17.32 10.92 -19.72
N LEU A 140 -16.61 9.89 -19.25
CA LEU A 140 -16.52 9.58 -17.83
C LEU A 140 -15.87 10.74 -17.06
N ALA A 141 -14.75 11.29 -17.56
CA ALA A 141 -14.09 12.43 -16.93
C ALA A 141 -14.99 13.67 -16.90
N ASP A 142 -15.74 13.94 -17.97
CA ASP A 142 -16.71 15.04 -18.02
C ASP A 142 -17.84 14.86 -17.01
N ARG A 143 -18.41 13.66 -16.91
CA ARG A 143 -19.47 13.36 -15.94
C ARG A 143 -18.96 13.49 -14.50
N ILE A 144 -17.76 12.98 -14.21
CA ILE A 144 -17.14 13.14 -12.88
C ILE A 144 -16.99 14.62 -12.53
N ARG A 145 -16.55 15.45 -13.48
CA ARG A 145 -16.41 16.90 -13.29
C ARG A 145 -17.74 17.56 -12.95
N GLU A 146 -18.78 17.27 -13.70
CA GLU A 146 -20.11 17.85 -13.45
C GLU A 146 -20.70 17.38 -12.12
N VAL A 147 -20.62 16.09 -11.82
CA VAL A 147 -21.20 15.47 -10.62
C VAL A 147 -20.46 15.86 -9.33
N ASN A 148 -19.14 16.05 -9.38
CA ASN A 148 -18.33 16.27 -8.17
C ASN A 148 -17.80 17.69 -7.97
N VAL A 149 -17.65 18.47 -9.04
CA VAL A 149 -17.07 19.81 -9.01
C VAL A 149 -18.06 20.89 -9.45
N GLY A 150 -19.02 20.56 -10.30
CA GLY A 150 -19.95 21.51 -10.92
C GLY A 150 -20.99 22.18 -10.00
N ALA A 151 -21.02 21.85 -8.70
CA ALA A 151 -22.07 22.32 -7.77
C ALA A 151 -21.62 23.40 -6.76
N THR A 152 -20.40 23.94 -6.85
CA THR A 152 -19.91 24.94 -5.88
C THR A 152 -20.38 26.38 -6.09
N THR A 153 -21.24 26.65 -7.08
CA THR A 153 -21.85 27.99 -7.23
C THR A 153 -23.33 27.86 -7.55
N SER A 154 -24.17 28.19 -6.54
CA SER A 154 -25.60 28.53 -6.63
C SER A 154 -26.54 27.43 -7.12
N GLY A 155 -27.60 27.17 -6.35
CA GLY A 155 -28.70 26.24 -6.67
C GLY A 155 -29.60 26.66 -7.83
N GLU A 156 -29.02 27.19 -8.90
CA GLU A 156 -29.66 27.39 -10.19
C GLU A 156 -29.06 26.35 -11.16
N GLY A 157 -29.92 25.54 -11.79
CA GLY A 157 -29.48 24.47 -12.67
C GLY A 157 -28.52 24.97 -13.73
N ASN A 158 -27.43 24.25 -13.96
CA ASN A 158 -26.48 24.61 -14.99
C ASN A 158 -27.11 24.30 -16.36
N GLU A 159 -27.73 25.29 -17.00
CA GLU A 159 -28.43 25.15 -18.28
C GLU A 159 -27.54 24.63 -19.42
N ASN A 160 -26.21 24.58 -19.20
CA ASN A 160 -25.19 24.12 -20.15
C ASN A 160 -24.54 22.76 -19.80
N THR A 161 -25.17 21.93 -18.95
CA THR A 161 -24.65 20.57 -18.63
C THR A 161 -24.64 19.65 -19.86
N SER A 162 -23.57 18.87 -20.01
CA SER A 162 -23.49 17.79 -21.02
C SER A 162 -24.36 16.59 -20.65
N PHE A 163 -24.87 16.56 -19.40
CA PHE A 163 -25.68 15.49 -18.83
C PHE A 163 -26.99 16.05 -18.22
N PRO A 164 -27.96 16.48 -19.05
CA PRO A 164 -29.19 17.14 -18.57
C PRO A 164 -30.03 16.36 -17.56
N TYR A 165 -29.92 15.02 -17.57
CA TYR A 165 -30.64 14.15 -16.64
C TYR A 165 -30.19 14.34 -15.18
N LEU A 166 -29.00 14.87 -14.93
CA LEU A 166 -28.49 15.12 -13.57
C LEU A 166 -29.34 16.13 -12.81
N ASN A 167 -29.92 17.12 -13.50
CA ASN A 167 -30.73 18.18 -12.88
C ASN A 167 -32.02 17.65 -12.22
N GLY A 168 -32.47 16.44 -12.58
CA GLY A 168 -33.68 15.81 -12.05
C GLY A 168 -33.44 14.78 -10.94
N LEU A 169 -32.18 14.52 -10.57
CA LEU A 169 -31.83 13.48 -9.59
C LEU A 169 -31.82 14.00 -8.16
N ALA A 170 -32.20 13.14 -7.22
CA ALA A 170 -32.02 13.41 -5.80
C ALA A 170 -30.53 13.40 -5.43
N GLN A 171 -30.13 14.14 -4.39
CA GLN A 171 -28.74 14.20 -3.96
C GLN A 171 -28.14 12.80 -3.67
N GLN A 172 -28.91 11.90 -3.07
CA GLN A 172 -28.46 10.53 -2.79
C GLN A 172 -28.13 9.73 -4.07
N ASP A 173 -28.89 9.98 -5.15
CA ASP A 173 -28.67 9.36 -6.45
C ASP A 173 -27.42 9.94 -7.12
N ILE A 174 -27.25 11.27 -7.08
CA ILE A 174 -26.03 11.95 -7.52
C ILE A 174 -24.82 11.39 -6.78
N ASP A 175 -24.93 11.21 -5.47
CA ASP A 175 -23.85 10.70 -4.63
C ASP A 175 -23.45 9.28 -4.99
N ARG A 176 -24.46 8.44 -5.26
CA ARG A 176 -24.27 7.05 -5.68
C ARG A 176 -23.62 6.95 -7.06
N LEU A 177 -24.07 7.78 -8.01
CA LEU A 177 -23.48 7.85 -9.34
C LEU A 177 -22.02 8.30 -9.28
N ALA A 178 -21.74 9.36 -8.51
CA ALA A 178 -20.39 9.87 -8.30
C ALA A 178 -19.43 8.79 -7.80
N PHE A 179 -19.88 7.97 -6.84
CA PHE A 179 -19.09 6.88 -6.31
C PHE A 179 -18.78 5.82 -7.39
N TYR A 180 -19.78 5.40 -8.18
CA TYR A 180 -19.55 4.40 -9.21
C TYR A 180 -18.64 4.91 -10.33
N ASP A 181 -18.77 6.18 -10.73
CA ASP A 181 -17.87 6.79 -11.72
C ASP A 181 -16.40 6.74 -11.27
N LEU A 182 -16.15 7.10 -10.01
CA LEU A 182 -14.81 7.02 -9.42
C LEU A 182 -14.36 5.56 -9.31
N ARG A 183 -15.25 4.63 -8.97
CA ARG A 183 -14.91 3.22 -8.88
C ARG A 183 -14.52 2.63 -10.23
N ILE A 184 -15.25 2.96 -11.29
CA ILE A 184 -14.91 2.59 -12.66
C ILE A 184 -13.55 3.18 -13.02
N THR A 185 -13.35 4.46 -12.73
CA THR A 185 -12.11 5.18 -12.98
C THR A 185 -10.90 4.51 -12.30
N PHE A 186 -11.05 4.12 -11.03
CA PHE A 186 -10.02 3.40 -10.29
C PHE A 186 -9.66 2.08 -10.99
N ILE A 187 -10.66 1.31 -11.45
CA ILE A 187 -10.43 0.02 -12.12
C ILE A 187 -9.71 0.23 -13.46
N VAL A 188 -10.16 1.15 -14.30
CA VAL A 188 -9.56 1.35 -15.63
C VAL A 188 -8.16 1.96 -15.54
N SER A 189 -7.93 2.88 -14.60
CA SER A 189 -6.60 3.44 -14.35
C SER A 189 -5.62 2.42 -13.80
N ALA A 190 -6.07 1.47 -12.96
CA ALA A 190 -5.21 0.39 -12.45
C ALA A 190 -4.71 -0.56 -13.55
N HIS A 191 -5.45 -0.69 -14.66
CA HIS A 191 -5.16 -1.66 -15.73
C HIS A 191 -4.52 -1.04 -16.98
N SER A 192 -4.35 0.29 -17.04
CA SER A 192 -3.86 0.97 -18.24
C SER A 192 -2.86 2.07 -17.91
N LEU A 193 -1.57 1.76 -18.07
CA LEU A 193 -0.48 2.75 -17.98
C LEU A 193 -0.64 3.87 -19.02
N GLN A 194 -1.17 3.55 -20.19
CA GLN A 194 -1.46 4.55 -21.23
C GLN A 194 -2.51 5.56 -20.73
N LEU A 195 -3.58 5.08 -20.11
CA LEU A 195 -4.61 5.96 -19.54
C LEU A 195 -4.04 6.85 -18.44
N GLN A 196 -3.20 6.30 -17.56
CA GLN A 196 -2.54 7.07 -16.50
C GLN A 196 -1.73 8.23 -17.09
N ALA A 197 -0.90 7.94 -18.11
CA ALA A 197 -0.09 8.94 -18.78
C ALA A 197 -0.94 9.99 -19.52
N ASP A 198 -1.97 9.56 -20.26
CA ASP A 198 -2.85 10.46 -21.01
C ASP A 198 -3.61 11.41 -20.07
N TRP A 199 -4.09 10.90 -18.93
CA TRP A 199 -4.84 11.69 -17.97
C TRP A 199 -3.97 12.70 -17.23
N LEU A 200 -2.74 12.33 -16.88
CA LEU A 200 -1.76 13.29 -16.34
C LEU A 200 -1.42 14.36 -17.39
N ALA A 201 -1.22 13.98 -18.65
CA ALA A 201 -0.94 14.93 -19.73
C ALA A 201 -2.11 15.91 -19.97
N LEU A 202 -3.35 15.46 -19.75
CA LEU A 202 -4.56 16.29 -19.83
C LEU A 202 -4.87 17.08 -18.55
N GLY A 203 -4.09 16.93 -17.48
CA GLY A 203 -4.33 17.63 -16.21
C GLY A 203 -5.52 17.09 -15.41
N HIS A 204 -5.95 15.84 -15.65
CA HIS A 204 -7.11 15.25 -14.99
C HIS A 204 -6.86 14.99 -13.49
N GLU A 205 -5.62 14.98 -13.01
CA GLU A 205 -5.31 14.89 -11.58
C GLU A 205 -5.93 16.06 -10.78
N VAL A 206 -6.10 17.23 -11.42
CA VAL A 206 -6.74 18.41 -10.79
C VAL A 206 -8.18 18.12 -10.41
N LEU A 207 -8.88 17.31 -11.21
CA LEU A 207 -10.26 16.89 -10.93
C LEU A 207 -10.33 16.11 -9.62
N PHE A 208 -9.46 15.11 -9.44
CA PHE A 208 -9.44 14.28 -8.24
C PHE A 208 -8.94 15.07 -7.03
N ASN A 209 -7.96 15.96 -7.21
CA ASN A 209 -7.54 16.90 -6.18
C ASN A 209 -8.71 17.75 -5.67
N LYS A 210 -9.58 18.24 -6.57
CA LYS A 210 -10.76 19.02 -6.17
C LYS A 210 -11.78 18.21 -5.36
N ILE A 211 -11.92 16.92 -5.64
CA ILE A 211 -12.77 16.01 -4.86
C ILE A 211 -12.22 15.86 -3.44
N VAL A 212 -10.91 15.69 -3.32
CA VAL A 212 -10.22 15.62 -2.01
C VAL A 212 -10.39 16.94 -1.24
N GLU A 213 -10.19 18.08 -1.90
CA GLU A 213 -10.40 19.41 -1.31
C GLU A 213 -11.83 19.59 -0.79
N ASN A 214 -12.83 19.23 -1.59
CA ASN A 214 -14.24 19.31 -1.21
C ASN A 214 -14.58 18.40 -0.01
N ALA A 215 -13.90 17.26 0.11
CA ALA A 215 -14.07 16.36 1.24
C ALA A 215 -13.41 16.91 2.52
N LEU A 216 -12.23 17.52 2.40
CA LEU A 216 -11.54 18.21 3.50
C LEU A 216 -12.31 19.41 4.05
N ALA A 217 -13.15 20.06 3.23
CA ALA A 217 -14.08 21.09 3.69
C ALA A 217 -15.16 20.56 4.66
N GLN A 218 -15.29 19.23 4.79
CA GLN A 218 -16.23 18.56 5.70
C GLN A 218 -15.52 17.49 6.54
N PRO A 219 -14.59 17.88 7.44
CA PRO A 219 -13.68 16.95 8.12
C PRO A 219 -14.41 15.91 8.99
N ASP A 220 -15.60 16.25 9.52
CA ASP A 220 -16.41 15.34 10.33
C ASP A 220 -16.85 14.09 9.55
N GLN A 221 -17.00 14.17 8.22
CA GLN A 221 -17.34 13.01 7.40
C GLN A 221 -16.16 12.05 7.20
N LEU A 222 -14.92 12.54 7.36
CA LEU A 222 -13.69 11.77 7.15
C LEU A 222 -13.25 11.00 8.40
N ARG A 223 -13.85 11.30 9.54
CA ARG A 223 -13.56 10.63 10.80
C ARG A 223 -14.08 9.18 10.82
N SER A 224 -13.37 8.36 11.56
CA SER A 224 -13.77 7.03 11.99
C SER A 224 -15.09 7.11 12.76
N ARG A 225 -15.91 6.08 12.60
CA ARG A 225 -17.22 6.00 13.24
C ARG A 225 -17.29 4.81 14.18
N PRO A 226 -18.16 4.87 15.21
CA PRO A 226 -18.45 3.70 16.02
C PRO A 226 -19.05 2.59 15.14
N PRO A 227 -18.89 1.31 15.52
CA PRO A 227 -19.38 0.17 14.74
C PRO A 227 -20.89 0.22 14.43
N GLU A 228 -21.67 0.88 15.28
CA GLU A 228 -23.12 1.04 15.17
C GLU A 228 -23.54 1.88 13.95
N ALA A 229 -22.68 2.80 13.49
CA ALA A 229 -22.94 3.70 12.36
C ALA A 229 -22.20 3.28 11.08
N ALA A 230 -21.68 2.04 11.01
CA ALA A 230 -20.86 1.56 9.90
C ALA A 230 -21.60 1.50 8.56
N ASN A 231 -22.92 1.33 8.57
CA ASN A 231 -23.76 1.21 7.36
C ASN A 231 -24.32 2.55 6.85
N GLU A 232 -24.07 3.65 7.55
CA GLU A 232 -24.50 4.96 7.09
C GLU A 232 -23.63 5.44 5.92
N ALA A 233 -24.27 6.00 4.90
CA ALA A 233 -23.57 6.52 3.74
C ALA A 233 -22.66 7.70 4.12
N ARG A 234 -21.41 7.67 3.64
CA ARG A 234 -20.44 8.76 3.82
C ARG A 234 -19.98 9.25 2.45
N PRO A 235 -20.85 9.92 1.68
CA PRO A 235 -20.59 10.21 0.28
C PRO A 235 -19.30 11.00 0.07
N HIS A 236 -18.93 11.92 0.97
CA HIS A 236 -17.67 12.66 0.85
C HIS A 236 -16.45 11.79 1.16
N ALA A 237 -16.50 10.95 2.19
CA ALA A 237 -15.38 10.07 2.55
C ALA A 237 -15.18 8.96 1.50
N ASP A 238 -16.26 8.36 1.02
CA ASP A 238 -16.23 7.29 0.01
C ASP A 238 -15.64 7.80 -1.31
N ARG A 239 -16.03 9.01 -1.74
CA ARG A 239 -15.44 9.66 -2.91
C ARG A 239 -14.01 10.08 -2.69
N CYS A 240 -13.67 10.61 -1.53
CA CYS A 240 -12.29 10.98 -1.18
C CYS A 240 -11.39 9.75 -1.25
N ALA A 241 -11.83 8.62 -0.70
CA ALA A 241 -11.09 7.37 -0.74
C ALA A 241 -10.90 6.85 -2.18
N GLU A 242 -11.92 6.86 -3.03
CA GLU A 242 -11.75 6.47 -4.43
C GLU A 242 -10.87 7.46 -5.20
N ALA A 243 -11.02 8.77 -4.97
CA ALA A 243 -10.17 9.80 -5.58
C ALA A 243 -8.69 9.61 -5.22
N LEU A 244 -8.36 9.34 -3.96
CA LEU A 244 -6.99 9.06 -3.52
C LEU A 244 -6.43 7.78 -4.17
N LYS A 245 -7.24 6.74 -4.34
CA LYS A 245 -6.82 5.51 -5.05
C LYS A 245 -6.52 5.79 -6.53
N ILE A 246 -7.33 6.64 -7.17
CA ILE A 246 -7.11 7.06 -8.56
C ILE A 246 -5.81 7.88 -8.65
N ILE A 247 -5.62 8.86 -7.77
CA ILE A 247 -4.39 9.66 -7.70
C ILE A 247 -3.17 8.75 -7.52
N PHE A 248 -3.25 7.76 -6.62
CA PHE A 248 -2.19 6.77 -6.45
C PHE A 248 -1.88 6.04 -7.77
N ASN A 249 -2.89 5.55 -8.49
CA ASN A 249 -2.71 4.90 -9.78
C ASN A 249 -2.07 5.83 -10.83
N LEU A 250 -2.44 7.11 -10.85
CA LEU A 250 -1.88 8.07 -11.80
C LEU A 250 -0.38 8.29 -11.53
N PHE A 251 0.02 8.41 -10.26
CA PHE A 251 1.40 8.79 -9.91
C PHE A 251 2.34 7.62 -9.64
N CYS A 252 1.87 6.41 -9.35
CA CYS A 252 2.73 5.27 -8.98
C CYS A 252 3.77 4.88 -10.06
N HIS A 253 3.50 5.22 -11.33
CA HIS A 253 4.41 4.99 -12.46
C HIS A 253 4.76 6.28 -13.22
N ALA A 254 4.38 7.44 -12.69
CA ALA A 254 4.64 8.72 -13.34
C ALA A 254 6.12 9.08 -13.33
N LEU A 255 6.61 9.58 -14.47
CA LEU A 255 7.94 10.20 -14.54
C LEU A 255 7.88 11.63 -13.99
N PRO A 256 8.89 12.09 -13.22
CA PRO A 256 8.87 13.43 -12.62
C PRO A 256 8.62 14.57 -13.62
N ASP A 257 9.16 14.44 -14.84
CA ASP A 257 9.07 15.46 -15.90
C ASP A 257 7.65 15.67 -16.45
N ASN A 258 6.73 14.72 -16.22
CA ASN A 258 5.35 14.78 -16.71
C ASN A 258 4.36 15.35 -15.67
N THR A 259 4.86 15.97 -14.60
CA THR A 259 4.02 16.37 -13.46
C THR A 259 4.07 17.87 -13.22
N ASN A 260 2.90 18.45 -12.92
CA ASN A 260 2.81 19.85 -12.52
C ASN A 260 3.10 19.98 -11.02
N VAL A 261 4.26 20.58 -10.70
CA VAL A 261 4.73 20.75 -9.31
C VAL A 261 3.70 21.41 -8.40
N THR A 262 2.94 22.39 -8.91
CA THR A 262 1.91 23.07 -8.09
C THR A 262 0.78 22.12 -7.71
N ASN A 263 0.34 21.29 -8.67
CA ASN A 263 -0.75 20.33 -8.45
C ASN A 263 -0.31 19.21 -7.50
N THR A 264 0.92 18.72 -7.65
CA THR A 264 1.48 17.67 -6.78
C THR A 264 1.75 18.21 -5.37
N ASP A 265 2.24 19.44 -5.23
CA ASP A 265 2.44 20.09 -3.93
C ASP A 265 1.11 20.29 -3.18
N ASN A 266 0.07 20.71 -3.89
CA ASN A 266 -1.27 20.83 -3.30
C ASN A 266 -1.82 19.47 -2.88
N CYS A 267 -1.60 18.43 -3.69
CA CYS A 267 -2.02 17.06 -3.35
C CYS A 267 -1.29 16.55 -2.09
N VAL A 268 0.03 16.78 -2.00
CA VAL A 268 0.83 16.43 -0.82
C VAL A 268 0.31 17.12 0.44
N LYS A 269 -0.02 18.42 0.37
CA LYS A 269 -0.60 19.16 1.49
C LYS A 269 -1.95 18.58 1.92
N MET A 270 -2.87 18.34 0.98
CA MET A 270 -4.17 17.76 1.29
C MET A 270 -4.05 16.35 1.90
N CYS A 271 -3.14 15.51 1.40
CA CYS A 271 -2.92 14.19 1.99
C CYS A 271 -2.34 14.30 3.40
N ALA A 272 -1.45 15.27 3.65
CA ALA A 272 -0.94 15.55 4.98
C ALA A 272 -2.06 16.01 5.93
N ASP A 273 -2.94 16.90 5.47
CA ASP A 273 -4.11 17.35 6.24
C ASP A 273 -5.01 16.17 6.61
N ILE A 274 -5.26 15.21 5.70
CA ILE A 274 -6.02 13.98 6.01
C ILE A 274 -5.35 13.16 7.11
N VAL A 275 -4.03 12.99 7.05
CA VAL A 275 -3.27 12.19 8.02
C VAL A 275 -3.22 12.86 9.40
N THR A 276 -3.27 14.19 9.47
CA THR A 276 -3.27 14.94 10.72
C THR A 276 -4.68 15.12 11.31
N LEU A 277 -5.74 14.78 10.59
CA LEU A 277 -7.10 14.80 11.13
C LEU A 277 -7.22 13.83 12.32
N ARG A 278 -7.68 14.38 13.45
CA ARG A 278 -8.04 13.58 14.64
C ARG A 278 -9.10 12.53 14.28
N ASP A 279 -8.85 11.31 14.71
CA ASP A 279 -9.72 10.13 14.54
C ASP A 279 -10.11 9.84 13.09
N VAL A 280 -9.26 10.12 12.10
CA VAL A 280 -9.50 9.80 10.68
C VAL A 280 -9.81 8.31 10.44
N ASP A 281 -10.68 8.02 9.46
CA ASP A 281 -10.94 6.65 9.01
C ASP A 281 -9.63 5.95 8.58
N PRO A 282 -9.29 4.77 9.14
CA PRO A 282 -8.01 4.10 8.86
C PRO A 282 -7.79 3.76 7.38
N ASN A 283 -8.85 3.51 6.60
CA ASN A 283 -8.71 3.22 5.18
C ASN A 283 -8.40 4.50 4.39
N LEU A 284 -8.97 5.63 4.81
CA LEU A 284 -8.72 6.93 4.21
C LEU A 284 -7.30 7.41 4.53
N GLU A 285 -6.86 7.24 5.78
CA GLU A 285 -5.48 7.51 6.20
C GLU A 285 -4.48 6.70 5.37
N GLN A 286 -4.74 5.40 5.17
CA GLN A 286 -3.92 4.54 4.32
C GLN A 286 -3.87 5.03 2.88
N ALA A 287 -5.01 5.45 2.31
CA ALA A 287 -5.07 5.94 0.94
C ALA A 287 -4.24 7.23 0.77
N ALA A 288 -4.32 8.16 1.73
CA ALA A 288 -3.52 9.38 1.73
C ALA A 288 -2.01 9.09 1.86
N VAL A 289 -1.62 8.17 2.75
CA VAL A 289 -0.21 7.75 2.91
C VAL A 289 0.32 7.05 1.66
N ASN A 290 -0.50 6.24 0.99
CA ASN A 290 -0.12 5.61 -0.27
C ASN A 290 0.19 6.65 -1.34
N VAL A 291 -0.64 7.69 -1.46
CA VAL A 291 -0.40 8.81 -2.38
C VAL A 291 0.90 9.52 -2.05
N LEU A 292 1.12 9.87 -0.77
CA LEU A 292 2.35 10.53 -0.32
C LEU A 292 3.63 9.73 -0.62
N ALA A 293 3.55 8.40 -0.58
CA ALA A 293 4.68 7.52 -0.90
C ALA A 293 5.04 7.50 -2.39
N THR A 294 4.09 7.82 -3.27
CA THR A 294 4.28 7.83 -4.74
C THR A 294 4.50 9.21 -5.34
N MET A 295 4.22 10.27 -4.59
CA MET A 295 4.29 11.65 -5.11
C MET A 295 5.72 12.04 -5.48
N PRO A 296 5.93 12.68 -6.65
CA PRO A 296 7.26 13.16 -7.07
C PRO A 296 7.69 14.43 -6.32
N SER A 297 6.74 15.19 -5.78
CA SER A 297 7.02 16.40 -4.99
C SER A 297 7.82 16.09 -3.73
N SER A 298 8.69 17.02 -3.34
CA SER A 298 9.41 16.91 -2.08
C SER A 298 8.46 17.03 -0.90
N LEU A 299 8.49 16.06 0.02
CA LEU A 299 7.72 16.12 1.26
C LEU A 299 8.24 17.17 2.24
N GLU A 300 9.38 17.81 1.96
CA GLU A 300 9.91 18.93 2.75
C GLU A 300 8.95 20.13 2.79
N ILE A 301 8.05 20.27 1.81
CA ILE A 301 7.04 21.35 1.79
C ILE A 301 6.08 21.29 2.99
N LEU A 302 6.00 20.13 3.66
CA LEU A 302 5.19 19.91 4.86
C LEU A 302 5.91 20.40 6.13
N LEU A 303 7.21 20.67 6.08
CA LEU A 303 8.02 21.06 7.22
C LEU A 303 8.11 22.59 7.28
N LYS A 304 7.16 23.21 7.98
CA LYS A 304 7.16 24.66 8.20
C LYS A 304 8.09 25.02 9.35
N LYS A 305 8.87 26.10 9.19
CA LYS A 305 9.58 26.71 10.32
C LYS A 305 8.54 27.35 11.23
N ALA A 306 8.63 27.11 12.53
CA ALA A 306 7.77 27.78 13.49
C ALA A 306 8.10 29.28 13.47
N ASP A 307 7.11 30.13 13.20
CA ASP A 307 7.31 31.57 13.24
C ASP A 307 7.56 32.02 14.69
N GLN A 308 8.61 32.80 14.91
CA GLN A 308 9.06 33.26 16.24
C GLN A 308 8.10 34.28 16.91
N GLY A 309 6.84 34.37 16.49
CA GLY A 309 5.90 35.41 16.91
C GLY A 309 4.46 34.96 17.16
N GLU A 310 4.08 33.75 16.76
CA GLU A 310 2.79 33.16 17.12
C GLU A 310 3.07 31.95 18.01
N HIS A 311 3.02 32.16 19.33
CA HIS A 311 2.84 31.04 20.23
C HIS A 311 1.53 30.36 19.83
N CYS A 312 1.61 29.25 19.11
CA CYS A 312 0.47 28.36 18.89
C CYS A 312 0.02 27.88 20.27
N ALA A 313 -0.95 28.60 20.85
CA ALA A 313 -1.64 28.25 22.08
C ALA A 313 -2.67 27.13 21.81
N GLU A 314 -2.30 26.16 20.99
CA GLU A 314 -3.10 24.99 20.67
C GLU A 314 -2.45 23.78 21.34
N GLU A 315 -3.25 22.94 21.98
CA GLU A 315 -2.83 21.76 22.75
C GLU A 315 -2.08 20.68 21.92
N ASP A 316 -1.99 20.85 20.60
CA ASP A 316 -1.40 19.92 19.63
C ASP A 316 -0.11 20.42 18.94
N CYS A 317 0.47 21.54 19.40
CA CYS A 317 1.70 22.05 18.80
C CYS A 317 2.90 21.13 19.12
N VAL A 318 3.41 20.42 18.12
CA VAL A 318 4.58 19.54 18.25
C VAL A 318 5.76 20.21 17.55
N GLU A 319 6.52 21.02 18.26
CA GLU A 319 7.73 21.68 17.72
C GLU A 319 9.01 20.93 18.10
N TYR A 320 9.97 20.87 17.18
CA TYR A 320 11.33 20.41 17.47
C TYR A 320 12.37 21.19 16.65
N ASP A 321 13.35 21.80 17.31
CA ASP A 321 14.44 22.57 16.69
C ASP A 321 13.93 23.70 15.76
N GLY A 322 12.84 24.39 16.17
CA GLY A 322 12.24 25.49 15.41
C GLY A 322 11.43 25.07 14.18
N VAL A 323 11.07 23.79 14.07
CA VAL A 323 10.27 23.24 12.95
C VAL A 323 9.04 22.53 13.50
N ASP A 324 7.90 22.73 12.84
CA ASP A 324 6.67 22.00 13.12
C ASP A 324 6.80 20.52 12.73
N MET A 325 6.60 19.65 13.71
CA MET A 325 6.65 18.19 13.60
C MET A 325 5.26 17.56 13.70
N HIS A 326 4.17 18.32 13.66
CA HIS A 326 2.82 17.79 13.81
C HIS A 326 2.52 16.66 12.81
N PHE A 327 2.81 16.87 11.52
CA PHE A 327 2.66 15.82 10.49
C PHE A 327 3.60 14.62 10.71
N VAL A 328 4.87 14.87 11.05
CA VAL A 328 5.86 13.81 11.32
C VAL A 328 5.42 12.97 12.53
N ASN A 329 4.89 13.61 13.56
CA ASN A 329 4.37 12.94 14.74
C ASN A 329 3.10 12.12 14.42
N ALA A 330 2.16 12.68 13.65
CA ALA A 330 0.95 11.99 13.23
C ALA A 330 1.27 10.71 12.44
N ILE A 331 2.20 10.76 11.48
CA ILE A 331 2.55 9.57 10.69
C ILE A 331 3.35 8.53 11.51
N LEU A 332 4.19 8.96 12.45
CA LEU A 332 4.85 8.06 13.41
C LEU A 332 3.83 7.36 14.32
N GLN A 333 2.82 8.08 14.81
CA GLN A 333 1.75 7.53 15.63
C GLN A 333 0.89 6.55 14.83
N SER A 334 0.54 6.87 13.58
CA SER A 334 -0.17 5.93 12.70
C SER A 334 0.64 4.65 12.46
N LEU A 335 1.92 4.77 12.11
CA LEU A 335 2.80 3.61 11.96
C LEU A 335 2.85 2.76 13.24
N ASN A 336 3.02 3.37 14.41
CA ASN A 336 3.07 2.64 15.67
C ASN A 336 1.74 1.91 15.99
N ARG A 337 0.59 2.54 15.71
CA ARG A 337 -0.74 1.90 15.85
C ARG A 337 -0.87 0.67 14.95
N ARG A 338 -0.39 0.74 13.70
CA ARG A 338 -0.44 -0.40 12.76
C ARG A 338 0.57 -1.49 13.05
N LEU A 339 1.58 -1.20 13.86
CA LEU A 339 2.55 -2.18 14.33
C LEU A 339 2.08 -2.98 15.54
N GLU A 340 0.92 -2.66 16.12
CA GLU A 340 0.39 -3.38 17.27
C GLU A 340 0.07 -4.84 16.94
N PRO A 341 0.28 -5.78 17.89
CA PRO A 341 0.05 -7.21 17.67
C PRO A 341 -1.37 -7.58 17.22
N GLU A 342 -2.37 -6.78 17.57
CA GLU A 342 -3.77 -6.97 17.20
C GLU A 342 -4.03 -6.64 15.72
N ALA A 343 -3.14 -5.89 15.06
CA ALA A 343 -3.20 -5.53 13.64
C ALA A 343 -2.47 -6.54 12.71
N ARG A 344 -2.19 -7.75 13.19
CA ARG A 344 -1.48 -8.82 12.45
C ARG A 344 -2.25 -9.21 11.17
N GLY A 345 -1.72 -8.78 10.03
CA GLY A 345 -2.27 -9.05 8.69
C GLY A 345 -1.96 -7.94 7.68
N GLU A 346 -1.62 -6.74 8.16
CA GLU A 346 -1.42 -5.54 7.33
C GLU A 346 0.06 -5.16 7.13
N TYR A 347 1.02 -6.04 7.42
CA TYR A 347 2.45 -5.72 7.25
C TYR A 347 2.79 -5.30 5.81
N GLU A 348 2.04 -5.77 4.81
CA GLU A 348 2.18 -5.37 3.41
C GLU A 348 1.86 -3.88 3.18
N LEU A 349 0.97 -3.29 3.99
CA LEU A 349 0.54 -1.89 3.88
C LEU A 349 1.48 -0.91 4.62
N LEU A 350 2.42 -1.42 5.42
CA LEU A 350 3.39 -0.58 6.14
C LEU A 350 4.47 0.02 5.23
N GLY A 351 4.66 -0.54 4.04
CA GLY A 351 5.73 -0.11 3.14
C GLY A 351 5.64 1.39 2.82
N THR A 352 4.45 1.91 2.57
CA THR A 352 4.24 3.32 2.24
C THR A 352 4.52 4.26 3.41
N TYR A 353 4.20 3.86 4.65
CA TYR A 353 4.58 4.62 5.86
C TYR A 353 6.09 4.71 6.02
N PHE A 354 6.80 3.58 5.88
CA PHE A 354 8.26 3.60 5.94
C PHE A 354 8.85 4.46 4.84
N THR A 355 8.35 4.37 3.60
CA THR A 355 8.80 5.20 2.47
C THR A 355 8.65 6.69 2.76
N VAL A 356 7.49 7.13 3.25
CA VAL A 356 7.25 8.56 3.58
C VAL A 356 8.20 9.02 4.68
N LEU A 357 8.33 8.25 5.76
CA LEU A 357 9.25 8.56 6.87
C LEU A 357 10.71 8.57 6.45
N ILE A 358 11.13 7.64 5.59
CA ILE A 358 12.47 7.59 5.01
C ILE A 358 12.73 8.86 4.20
N HIS A 359 11.82 9.26 3.33
CA HIS A 359 11.96 10.48 2.53
C HIS A 359 12.09 11.73 3.42
N LEU A 360 11.23 11.89 4.43
CA LEU A 360 11.30 13.01 5.39
C LEU A 360 12.63 13.02 6.16
N CYS A 361 13.04 11.87 6.72
CA CYS A 361 14.25 11.77 7.54
C CYS A 361 15.57 11.87 6.76
N GLN A 362 15.56 11.52 5.46
CA GLN A 362 16.73 11.72 4.60
C GLN A 362 16.94 13.20 4.28
N ARG A 363 15.86 13.98 4.23
CA ARG A 363 15.85 15.35 3.73
C ARG A 363 15.88 16.42 4.84
N SER A 364 15.28 16.14 6.00
CA SER A 364 15.31 17.02 7.17
C SER A 364 16.05 16.37 8.34
N LYS A 365 17.08 17.08 8.85
CA LYS A 365 17.83 16.64 10.03
C LYS A 365 16.99 16.72 11.30
N GLU A 366 16.07 17.69 11.36
CA GLU A 366 15.13 17.95 12.44
C GLU A 366 14.13 16.79 12.51
N SER A 367 13.50 16.45 11.38
CA SER A 367 12.59 15.29 11.27
C SER A 367 13.28 13.99 11.67
N ARG A 368 14.51 13.75 11.20
CA ARG A 368 15.30 12.56 11.57
C ARG A 368 15.60 12.51 13.06
N ARG A 369 16.02 13.63 13.66
CA ARG A 369 16.34 13.69 15.11
C ARG A 369 15.08 13.51 15.95
N PHE A 370 13.99 14.16 15.57
CA PHE A 370 12.68 14.01 16.21
C PHE A 370 12.18 12.55 16.13
N ALA A 371 12.18 11.96 14.93
CA ALA A 371 11.80 10.57 14.73
C ALA A 371 12.70 9.60 15.51
N ARG A 372 14.01 9.86 15.56
CA ARG A 372 14.95 9.07 16.39
C ARG A 372 14.53 9.11 17.86
N LEU A 373 14.23 10.27 18.43
CA LEU A 373 13.82 10.38 19.83
C LEU A 373 12.51 9.62 20.13
N LYS A 374 11.59 9.53 19.16
CA LYS A 374 10.32 8.81 19.32
C LYS A 374 10.44 7.30 19.09
N VAL A 375 11.25 6.87 18.12
CA VAL A 375 11.36 5.46 17.71
C VAL A 375 12.46 4.73 18.49
N MET A 376 13.59 5.38 18.71
CA MET A 376 14.79 4.83 19.37
C MET A 376 15.36 5.87 20.36
N PRO A 377 14.67 6.10 21.49
CA PRO A 377 15.18 6.97 22.55
C PRO A 377 16.55 6.48 23.08
N PRO A 378 17.32 7.30 23.80
CA PRO A 378 18.52 6.84 24.50
C PRO A 378 18.24 5.59 25.34
N LEU A 379 19.07 4.56 25.22
CA LEU A 379 18.88 3.30 25.94
C LEU A 379 19.12 3.51 27.43
N HIS A 380 18.36 2.80 28.25
CA HIS A 380 18.54 2.60 29.68
C HIS A 380 19.04 1.18 29.98
N ALA A 381 19.41 0.90 31.22
CA ALA A 381 19.87 -0.44 31.62
C ALA A 381 18.77 -1.51 31.43
N GLU A 382 17.50 -1.16 31.69
CA GLU A 382 16.35 -2.06 31.53
C GLU A 382 16.11 -2.46 30.05
N ASP A 383 16.45 -1.58 29.11
CA ASP A 383 16.21 -1.77 27.67
C ASP A 383 17.08 -2.85 27.02
N VAL A 384 18.13 -3.27 27.72
CA VAL A 384 19.08 -4.31 27.28
C VAL A 384 19.01 -5.57 28.14
N GLU A 385 18.08 -5.69 29.07
CA GLU A 385 17.82 -6.95 29.77
C GLU A 385 17.17 -8.01 28.87
N ARG A 386 16.47 -7.56 27.82
CA ARG A 386 15.74 -8.40 26.87
C ARG A 386 16.22 -8.13 25.45
N ARG A 387 15.92 -9.05 24.55
CA ARG A 387 16.32 -8.89 23.15
C ARG A 387 15.66 -7.66 22.51
N PRO A 388 16.32 -6.98 21.57
CA PRO A 388 15.76 -5.81 20.91
C PRO A 388 14.43 -6.05 20.18
N ASP A 389 14.14 -7.29 19.75
CA ASP A 389 12.87 -7.68 19.13
C ASP A 389 11.75 -8.05 20.13
N GLU A 390 12.06 -8.10 21.42
CA GLU A 390 11.13 -8.42 22.50
C GLU A 390 10.66 -7.14 23.22
N GLY A 391 9.35 -6.98 23.43
CA GLY A 391 8.77 -5.78 24.03
C GLY A 391 7.72 -5.09 23.14
N ASN A 392 7.11 -4.03 23.66
CA ASN A 392 6.02 -3.31 22.98
C ASN A 392 6.38 -1.87 22.62
N GLU A 393 7.62 -1.47 22.82
CA GLU A 393 8.08 -0.16 22.38
C GLU A 393 8.18 -0.10 20.86
N PHE A 394 8.21 1.12 20.33
CA PHE A 394 8.27 1.37 18.90
C PHE A 394 9.52 0.71 18.28
N ARG A 395 10.69 0.85 18.92
CA ARG A 395 11.93 0.14 18.55
C ARG A 395 11.68 -1.35 18.36
N ASN A 396 11.13 -2.04 19.37
CA ASN A 396 10.96 -3.48 19.33
C ASN A 396 10.06 -3.93 18.19
N LYS A 397 8.97 -3.20 17.97
CA LYS A 397 8.02 -3.45 16.88
C LYS A 397 8.69 -3.34 15.51
N VAL A 398 9.49 -2.30 15.27
CA VAL A 398 10.19 -2.13 13.99
C VAL A 398 11.26 -3.20 13.79
N VAL A 399 12.01 -3.57 14.84
CA VAL A 399 12.98 -4.68 14.78
C VAL A 399 12.29 -6.00 14.43
N ARG A 400 11.10 -6.28 14.98
CA ARG A 400 10.30 -7.45 14.57
C ARG A 400 9.92 -7.43 13.09
N VAL A 401 9.57 -6.28 12.53
CA VAL A 401 9.29 -6.16 11.10
C VAL A 401 10.53 -6.49 10.27
N MET A 402 11.71 -6.02 10.68
CA MET A 402 12.99 -6.36 10.01
C MET A 402 13.25 -7.85 9.96
N MET A 403 12.85 -8.58 11.01
CA MET A 403 13.05 -10.03 11.15
C MET A 403 11.93 -10.87 10.55
N SER A 404 10.82 -10.25 10.16
CA SER A 404 9.68 -10.94 9.59
C SER A 404 9.88 -11.30 8.11
N ALA A 405 9.05 -12.20 7.60
CA ALA A 405 8.99 -12.53 6.18
C ALA A 405 8.24 -11.48 5.33
N CYS A 406 7.96 -10.29 5.87
CA CYS A 406 7.21 -9.26 5.16
C CYS A 406 8.02 -8.61 4.02
N ASN A 407 7.30 -8.13 3.01
CA ASN A 407 7.91 -7.47 1.86
C ASN A 407 8.57 -6.13 2.23
N CYS A 408 8.15 -5.47 3.31
CA CYS A 408 8.67 -4.18 3.76
C CYS A 408 9.83 -4.26 4.77
N ARG A 409 10.36 -5.46 5.08
CA ARG A 409 11.46 -5.65 6.05
C ARG A 409 12.70 -4.80 5.73
N HIS A 410 12.99 -4.62 4.45
CA HIS A 410 14.12 -3.83 3.98
C HIS A 410 13.89 -2.32 4.22
N LEU A 411 12.65 -1.84 4.08
CA LEU A 411 12.28 -0.45 4.37
C LEU A 411 12.34 -0.18 5.88
N ALA A 412 11.87 -1.11 6.72
CA ALA A 412 12.00 -1.00 8.17
C ALA A 412 13.48 -0.89 8.60
N ALA A 413 14.33 -1.72 8.00
CA ALA A 413 15.76 -1.73 8.25
C ALA A 413 16.47 -0.45 7.75
N GLU A 414 16.11 0.03 6.55
CA GLU A 414 16.60 1.29 6.01
C GLU A 414 16.18 2.49 6.88
N PHE A 415 14.93 2.50 7.35
CA PHE A 415 14.42 3.53 8.24
C PHE A 415 15.26 3.63 9.53
N LEU A 416 15.48 2.53 10.25
CA LEU A 416 16.34 2.54 11.44
C LEU A 416 17.77 2.97 11.11
N PHE A 417 18.33 2.52 9.99
CA PHE A 417 19.67 2.90 9.59
C PHE A 417 19.80 4.41 9.31
N ILE A 418 18.78 5.03 8.69
CA ILE A 418 18.72 6.48 8.50
C ILE A 418 18.64 7.21 9.83
N LEU A 419 17.79 6.77 10.76
CA LEU A 419 17.72 7.35 12.12
C LEU A 419 19.07 7.25 12.85
N CYS A 420 19.82 6.17 12.61
CA CYS A 420 21.19 5.98 13.08
C CYS A 420 22.26 6.76 12.29
N LYS A 421 21.88 7.74 11.44
CA LYS A 421 22.80 8.53 10.60
C LYS A 421 23.68 7.65 9.71
N ARG A 422 23.16 6.50 9.28
CA ARG A 422 23.89 5.47 8.51
C ARG A 422 25.18 4.99 9.22
N SER A 423 25.21 5.00 10.56
CA SER A 423 26.29 4.42 11.36
C SER A 423 25.97 2.97 11.72
N VAL A 424 26.85 2.05 11.31
CA VAL A 424 26.76 0.62 11.64
C VAL A 424 26.80 0.43 13.15
N ASN A 425 27.75 1.08 13.84
CA ASN A 425 27.90 0.98 15.29
C ASN A 425 26.65 1.42 16.05
N ARG A 426 26.00 2.52 15.62
CA ARG A 426 24.74 2.95 16.24
C ARG A 426 23.61 1.95 15.98
N LEU A 427 23.49 1.45 14.75
CA LEU A 427 22.46 0.46 14.42
C LEU A 427 22.61 -0.80 15.27
N LEU A 428 23.84 -1.31 15.39
CA LEU A 428 24.16 -2.49 16.20
C LEU A 428 23.82 -2.28 17.68
N LYS A 429 24.10 -1.10 18.23
CA LYS A 429 23.73 -0.75 19.62
C LYS A 429 22.23 -0.93 19.88
N TYR A 430 21.38 -0.51 18.94
CA TYR A 430 19.93 -0.53 19.14
C TYR A 430 19.25 -1.84 18.73
N CYS A 431 19.82 -2.58 17.78
CA CYS A 431 19.16 -3.74 17.17
C CYS A 431 19.85 -5.08 17.47
N GLY A 432 21.13 -5.07 17.87
CA GLY A 432 21.97 -6.27 17.89
C GLY A 432 22.42 -6.70 16.49
N PHE A 433 23.61 -7.30 16.39
CA PHE A 433 24.14 -7.76 15.10
C PHE A 433 23.29 -8.85 14.47
N GLY A 434 22.74 -9.79 15.25
CA GLY A 434 21.90 -10.86 14.71
C GLY A 434 20.71 -10.34 13.91
N ASN A 435 20.05 -9.27 14.38
CA ASN A 435 18.91 -8.67 13.68
C ASN A 435 19.33 -7.78 12.50
N ALA A 436 20.53 -7.16 12.56
CA ALA A 436 21.04 -6.28 11.52
C ALA A 436 21.86 -7.01 10.43
N ALA A 437 22.30 -8.25 10.65
CA ALA A 437 23.25 -8.96 9.81
C ALA A 437 22.79 -9.08 8.34
N GLY A 438 21.52 -9.42 8.12
CA GLY A 438 20.96 -9.53 6.77
C GLY A 438 20.98 -8.20 6.01
N LEU A 439 20.71 -7.09 6.71
CA LEU A 439 20.78 -5.73 6.14
C LEU A 439 22.23 -5.38 5.78
N LEU A 440 23.15 -5.59 6.72
CA LEU A 440 24.57 -5.27 6.55
C LEU A 440 25.21 -6.09 5.41
N ALA A 441 24.84 -7.37 5.28
CA ALA A 441 25.26 -8.21 4.18
C ALA A 441 24.79 -7.67 2.82
N ASN A 442 23.51 -7.28 2.71
CA ASN A 442 22.94 -6.78 1.47
C ASN A 442 23.60 -5.47 1.01
N TYR A 443 23.88 -4.56 1.95
CA TYR A 443 24.55 -3.28 1.68
C TYR A 443 26.08 -3.37 1.58
N GLY A 444 26.69 -4.54 1.82
CA GLY A 444 28.15 -4.68 1.81
C GLY A 444 28.85 -3.97 2.98
N PHE A 445 28.20 -3.90 4.14
CA PHE A 445 28.74 -3.25 5.34
C PHE A 445 29.33 -4.22 6.36
N LEU A 446 29.50 -5.51 6.04
CA LEU A 446 30.10 -6.47 6.97
C LEU A 446 31.56 -6.10 7.31
N GLY A 447 32.30 -5.53 6.36
CA GLY A 447 33.66 -5.02 6.61
C GLY A 447 33.71 -3.77 7.49
N ALA A 448 32.58 -3.08 7.68
CA ALA A 448 32.51 -1.85 8.47
C ALA A 448 32.21 -2.10 9.96
N ILE A 449 31.95 -3.34 10.37
CA ILE A 449 31.63 -3.72 11.76
C ILE A 449 32.82 -3.44 12.69
N ASN A 450 34.04 -3.71 12.21
CA ASN A 450 35.26 -3.52 12.98
C ASN A 450 35.85 -2.10 12.86
N GLN A 451 35.15 -1.17 12.20
CA GLN A 451 35.62 0.20 12.12
C GLN A 451 35.45 0.92 13.45
N PRO A 452 36.44 1.72 13.89
CA PRO A 452 36.37 2.44 15.15
C PRO A 452 35.15 3.37 15.18
N LYS A 453 34.53 3.50 16.37
CA LYS A 453 33.41 4.42 16.62
C LYS A 453 33.79 5.83 16.14
N ARG A 454 32.93 6.49 15.35
CA ARG A 454 33.20 7.88 14.91
C ARG A 454 32.99 8.82 16.09
N LEU A 455 33.76 9.91 16.16
CA LEU A 455 33.56 10.94 17.20
C LEU A 455 32.13 11.49 17.23
N SER A 456 31.44 11.58 16.08
CA SER A 456 30.04 12.01 16.05
C SER A 456 29.07 10.98 16.61
N ASP A 457 29.48 9.72 16.81
CA ASP A 457 28.66 8.63 17.34
C ASP A 457 28.42 8.71 18.85
N SER A 458 29.22 9.51 19.56
CA SER A 458 29.07 9.78 21.00
C SER A 458 28.17 10.98 21.32
N GLU A 459 27.70 11.74 20.32
CA GLU A 459 26.80 12.86 20.55
C GLU A 459 25.41 12.35 20.95
N ASP A 460 25.18 12.34 22.28
CA ASP A 460 23.90 12.63 22.94
C ASP A 460 22.89 11.48 23.03
N SER A 461 23.32 10.26 23.38
CA SER A 461 22.39 9.11 23.43
C SER A 461 22.71 8.00 24.42
N GLU A 462 23.47 8.30 25.46
CA GLU A 462 23.79 7.34 26.51
C GLU A 462 23.40 7.91 27.86
N THR A 463 22.47 7.21 28.50
CA THR A 463 22.03 7.47 29.86
C THR A 463 23.11 6.96 30.81
N GLU A 464 23.20 7.56 32.00
CA GLU A 464 24.25 7.22 32.97
C GLU A 464 24.12 5.77 33.48
N ASP A 465 22.92 5.20 33.48
CA ASP A 465 22.65 3.82 33.85
C ASP A 465 23.04 2.83 32.72
N TYR A 466 22.77 3.14 31.46
CA TYR A 466 23.21 2.28 30.35
C TYR A 466 24.73 2.15 30.27
N LYS A 467 25.47 3.24 30.50
CA LYS A 467 26.95 3.21 30.49
C LYS A 467 27.55 2.23 31.48
N GLN A 468 26.85 1.95 32.59
CA GLN A 468 27.30 1.00 33.61
C GLN A 468 27.20 -0.44 33.14
N VAL A 469 26.28 -0.74 32.22
CA VAL A 469 26.01 -2.09 31.71
C VAL A 469 26.45 -2.30 30.26
N GLU A 470 26.91 -1.27 29.55
CA GLU A 470 27.33 -1.36 28.13
C GLU A 470 28.32 -2.51 27.88
N ASN A 471 29.28 -2.71 28.78
CA ASN A 471 30.30 -3.76 28.65
C ASN A 471 29.75 -5.19 28.86
N LEU A 472 28.54 -5.33 29.40
CA LEU A 472 27.88 -6.61 29.65
C LEU A 472 26.94 -7.01 28.52
N VAL A 473 26.61 -6.09 27.60
CA VAL A 473 25.69 -6.35 26.49
C VAL A 473 26.40 -7.19 25.43
N ASN A 474 25.81 -8.33 25.07
CA ASN A 474 26.32 -9.14 23.97
C ASN A 474 26.03 -8.42 22.64
N PRO A 475 27.05 -8.09 21.82
CA PRO A 475 26.86 -7.34 20.57
C PRO A 475 26.07 -8.10 19.50
N VAL A 476 26.00 -9.43 19.60
CA VAL A 476 25.23 -10.28 18.68
C VAL A 476 23.75 -10.20 18.98
N THR A 477 23.36 -10.46 20.23
CA THR A 477 21.95 -10.49 20.63
C THR A 477 21.40 -9.10 20.95
N GLY A 478 22.26 -8.14 21.29
CA GLY A 478 21.87 -6.79 21.71
C GLY A 478 21.26 -6.74 23.10
N CYS A 479 21.44 -7.79 23.92
CA CYS A 479 20.96 -7.88 25.29
C CYS A 479 22.00 -8.50 26.22
N ILE A 480 21.80 -8.33 27.52
CA ILE A 480 22.56 -8.99 28.57
C ILE A 480 22.02 -10.41 28.65
N GLU A 481 22.86 -11.39 28.31
CA GLU A 481 22.47 -12.79 28.40
C GLU A 481 22.45 -13.21 29.88
N PRO A 482 21.38 -13.90 30.32
CA PRO A 482 21.39 -14.48 31.65
C PRO A 482 22.58 -15.45 31.75
N PRO A 483 23.25 -15.53 32.91
CA PRO A 483 24.38 -16.43 33.07
C PRO A 483 23.92 -17.86 32.76
N HIS A 484 24.46 -18.42 31.68
CA HIS A 484 24.14 -19.77 31.28
C HIS A 484 24.99 -20.74 32.10
N GLU A 485 24.36 -21.78 32.65
CA GLU A 485 25.08 -22.91 33.24
C GLU A 485 26.03 -23.49 32.18
N ASN A 486 27.27 -23.77 32.57
CA ASN A 486 28.25 -24.24 31.60
C ASN A 486 27.82 -25.65 31.14
N PRO A 487 27.51 -25.86 29.84
CA PRO A 487 27.03 -27.15 29.35
C PRO A 487 28.07 -28.28 29.50
N LEU A 488 29.33 -27.93 29.76
CA LEU A 488 30.43 -28.85 30.01
C LEU A 488 30.65 -29.13 31.51
N GLU A 489 29.83 -28.53 32.38
CA GLU A 489 29.85 -28.76 33.82
C GLU A 489 29.26 -30.14 34.11
N GLY A 490 29.99 -30.96 34.89
CA GLY A 490 29.64 -32.36 35.13
C GLY A 490 30.13 -33.37 34.08
N MET A 491 30.70 -32.92 32.94
CA MET A 491 31.36 -33.81 31.97
C MET A 491 32.82 -34.09 32.35
N SER A 492 33.24 -35.35 32.21
CA SER A 492 34.65 -35.74 32.30
C SER A 492 35.46 -35.23 31.09
N GLN A 493 36.78 -35.15 31.23
CA GLN A 493 37.66 -34.67 30.15
C GLN A 493 37.55 -35.53 28.88
N GLU A 494 37.44 -36.86 29.03
CA GLU A 494 37.24 -37.78 27.91
C GLU A 494 35.91 -37.54 27.18
N GLN A 495 34.84 -37.23 27.92
CA GLN A 495 33.54 -36.90 27.31
C GLN A 495 33.61 -35.58 26.53
N LYS A 496 34.33 -34.58 27.04
CA LYS A 496 34.52 -33.30 26.32
C LYS A 496 35.26 -33.52 25.01
N GLU A 497 36.33 -34.33 25.02
CA GLU A 497 37.09 -34.68 23.83
C GLU A 497 36.26 -35.49 22.82
N TYR A 498 35.46 -36.43 23.32
CA TYR A 498 34.56 -37.23 22.48
C TYR A 498 33.50 -36.37 21.76
N GLU A 499 32.83 -35.46 22.48
CA GLU A 499 31.85 -34.54 21.89
C GLU A 499 32.50 -33.55 20.91
N ALA A 500 33.71 -33.05 21.24
CA ALA A 500 34.46 -32.21 20.31
C ALA A 500 34.79 -32.95 19.01
N MET A 501 35.19 -34.23 19.09
CA MET A 501 35.49 -35.04 17.92
C MET A 501 34.22 -35.35 17.10
N GLN A 502 33.08 -35.54 17.76
CA GLN A 502 31.79 -35.65 17.07
C GLN A 502 31.42 -34.36 16.32
N LEU A 503 31.61 -33.19 16.93
CA LEU A 503 31.35 -31.90 16.30
C LEU A 503 32.23 -31.68 15.06
N VAL A 504 33.53 -31.98 15.16
CA VAL A 504 34.47 -31.90 14.03
C VAL A 504 34.04 -32.83 12.89
N ASN A 505 33.66 -34.08 13.20
CA ASN A 505 33.17 -35.02 12.19
C ASN A 505 31.87 -34.54 11.53
N ALA A 506 30.95 -33.97 12.31
CA ALA A 506 29.71 -33.40 11.79
C ALA A 506 29.99 -32.19 10.88
N MET A 507 30.87 -31.27 11.28
CA MET A 507 31.29 -30.14 10.44
C MET A 507 31.97 -30.59 9.15
N SER A 508 32.91 -31.55 9.23
CA SER A 508 33.59 -32.12 8.04
C SER A 508 32.57 -32.71 7.08
N LYS A 509 31.61 -33.49 7.58
CA LYS A 509 30.55 -34.09 6.76
C LYS A 509 29.70 -33.03 6.04
N LEU A 510 29.36 -31.91 6.72
CA LEU A 510 28.61 -30.82 6.11
C LEU A 510 29.43 -30.07 5.05
N MET A 511 30.73 -29.89 5.27
CA MET A 511 31.64 -29.30 4.28
C MET A 511 31.82 -30.21 3.05
N ASP A 512 32.03 -31.51 3.26
CA ASP A 512 32.23 -32.50 2.20
C ASP A 512 30.98 -32.68 1.33
N GLN A 513 29.79 -32.53 1.93
CA GLN A 513 28.51 -32.53 1.22
C GLN A 513 28.20 -31.20 0.51
N GLY A 514 29.06 -30.18 0.65
CA GLY A 514 28.86 -28.86 0.07
C GLY A 514 27.70 -28.07 0.68
N VAL A 515 27.23 -28.47 1.88
CA VAL A 515 26.13 -27.79 2.58
C VAL A 515 26.63 -26.49 3.21
N ILE A 516 27.88 -26.48 3.70
CA ILE A 516 28.53 -25.29 4.27
C ILE A 516 29.92 -25.09 3.64
N SER A 517 30.33 -23.84 3.45
CA SER A 517 31.65 -23.47 2.96
C SER A 517 32.23 -22.33 3.81
N PRO A 518 33.53 -22.36 4.16
CA PRO A 518 34.16 -21.25 4.86
C PRO A 518 34.05 -19.95 4.05
N GLY A 519 33.59 -18.88 4.70
CA GLY A 519 33.38 -17.57 4.09
C GLY A 519 34.33 -16.52 4.68
N THR A 520 34.71 -15.55 3.86
CA THR A 520 35.41 -14.33 4.25
C THR A 520 34.69 -13.11 3.68
N VAL A 521 35.00 -11.91 4.16
CA VAL A 521 34.43 -10.66 3.64
C VAL A 521 35.28 -10.21 2.44
N GLY A 522 34.65 -10.00 1.29
CA GLY A 522 35.28 -9.45 0.09
C GLY A 522 35.59 -7.97 0.20
N ASP A 523 36.35 -7.45 -0.77
CA ASP A 523 36.68 -6.01 -0.85
C ASP A 523 35.43 -5.13 -1.08
N ASP A 524 34.35 -5.75 -1.59
CA ASP A 524 33.01 -5.17 -1.75
C ASP A 524 32.17 -5.22 -0.45
N GLY A 525 32.74 -5.74 0.64
CA GLY A 525 32.11 -5.86 1.94
C GLY A 525 31.02 -6.94 2.04
N ARG A 526 30.90 -7.82 1.03
CA ARG A 526 29.97 -8.95 1.00
C ARG A 526 30.65 -10.26 1.36
N VAL A 527 29.86 -11.28 1.73
CA VAL A 527 30.40 -12.62 2.04
C VAL A 527 30.80 -13.31 0.74
N ARG A 528 32.03 -13.82 0.68
CA ARG A 528 32.54 -14.67 -0.39
C ARG A 528 33.14 -15.95 0.16
N ALA A 529 33.04 -17.04 -0.60
CA ALA A 529 33.72 -18.28 -0.25
C ALA A 529 35.25 -18.09 -0.28
N VAL A 530 35.92 -18.68 0.69
CA VAL A 530 37.37 -18.70 0.79
C VAL A 530 37.93 -19.65 -0.27
N LYS A 531 38.98 -19.23 -0.99
CA LYS A 531 39.67 -20.11 -1.96
C LYS A 531 40.78 -20.90 -1.28
N HIS A 532 41.41 -20.32 -0.27
CA HIS A 532 42.49 -20.94 0.49
C HIS A 532 42.40 -20.63 1.98
N VAL A 533 42.66 -21.62 2.86
CA VAL A 533 42.52 -21.51 4.32
C VAL A 533 43.31 -20.32 4.92
N LEU A 534 44.42 -19.93 4.28
CA LEU A 534 45.21 -18.75 4.68
C LEU A 534 44.44 -17.42 4.60
N GLU A 535 43.36 -17.33 3.82
CA GLU A 535 42.51 -16.13 3.80
C GLU A 535 41.70 -15.93 5.09
N LEU A 536 41.65 -16.95 5.96
CA LEU A 536 41.00 -16.89 7.27
C LEU A 536 41.97 -16.46 8.39
N ALA A 537 43.27 -16.38 8.10
CA ALA A 537 44.25 -15.92 9.07
C ALA A 537 44.10 -14.40 9.32
N PRO A 538 44.25 -13.93 10.57
CA PRO A 538 44.28 -12.50 10.88
C PRO A 538 45.37 -11.81 10.05
N LYS A 539 45.02 -10.76 9.30
CA LYS A 539 45.97 -10.02 8.44
C LYS A 539 47.05 -9.24 9.24
N ASP A 540 46.94 -9.21 10.57
CA ASP A 540 47.87 -8.47 11.44
C ASP A 540 49.11 -9.29 11.85
N ASP A 541 49.13 -10.61 11.62
CA ASP A 541 50.29 -11.46 11.96
C ASP A 541 51.34 -11.57 10.83
N LEU A 542 51.20 -10.83 9.73
CA LEU A 542 52.07 -10.93 8.54
C LEU A 542 53.02 -9.74 8.35
N ARG A 543 53.17 -8.84 9.33
CA ARG A 543 53.99 -7.63 9.17
C ARG A 543 55.37 -7.67 9.83
N ASP A 544 55.70 -8.71 10.59
CA ASP A 544 56.92 -8.71 11.43
C ASP A 544 58.06 -9.64 10.94
N GLU A 545 58.01 -10.18 9.72
CA GLU A 545 59.08 -11.09 9.20
C GLU A 545 59.83 -10.58 7.95
N GLU A 546 59.73 -9.30 7.57
CA GLU A 546 60.53 -8.72 6.47
C GLU A 546 61.40 -7.52 6.90
N GLU A 547 62.02 -7.55 8.08
CA GLU A 547 63.11 -6.63 8.43
C GLU A 547 64.22 -7.31 9.27
N SER A 548 64.80 -8.39 8.75
CA SER A 548 66.15 -8.80 9.14
C SER A 548 66.77 -9.67 8.04
N ASP A 549 67.50 -9.02 7.13
CA ASP A 549 68.75 -9.53 6.54
C ASP A 549 69.15 -8.67 5.34
N VAL A 550 69.78 -7.52 5.62
CA VAL A 550 70.79 -6.92 4.72
C VAL A 550 71.84 -6.22 5.59
N ASP A 551 72.96 -6.90 5.82
CA ASP A 551 74.28 -6.28 6.07
C ASP A 551 75.03 -6.17 4.73
#